data_AF-A0A1V5HK82-F1
#
_entry.id   AF-A0A1V5HK82-F1
#
_cell.length_a   1.000
_cell.length_b   1.000
_cell.length_c   1.000
_cell.angle_alpha   90.00
_cell.angle_beta   90.00
_cell.angle_gamma   90.00
#
_symmetry.space_group_name_H-M   'P 1'
#
loop_
_entity.id
_entity.type
_entity.pdbx_description
1 polymer ?
#
loop_
_entity_poly.entity_id
_entity_poly.type
_entity_poly.pdbx_seq_one_letter_code
_entity_poly.pdbx_strand_id
1 'polypeptide(L)'
;MKTKILKKKQEVINKLQAGDVHDYPLNKWFPKNSWSTERKIKFTLKKIEKYYDAELAEADAIENAEEVSEFSISVEWANSRMWGANPNATIRVGYDEFISGSISGSGYDKESTAIAGAFNQSEKLRGILYKNRGKIADKYGWDYCDYSLSGGVGSECFWRIFESCGYEVKHVASGKTYDAWIVSKK
;
A
#
# COMPACT_ATOMS: atom_id res chain seq x y z
N MET A 1 -7.67 -9.13 9.02
CA MET A 1 -7.96 -8.59 7.67
C MET A 1 -8.97 -9.43 6.93
N LYS A 2 -8.73 -10.75 6.84
CA LYS A 2 -9.50 -11.68 6.00
C LYS A 2 -11.01 -11.68 6.26
N THR A 3 -11.44 -11.65 7.52
CA THR A 3 -12.89 -11.64 7.86
C THR A 3 -13.63 -10.45 7.23
N LYS A 4 -13.02 -9.27 7.21
CA LYS A 4 -13.60 -8.08 6.56
C LYS A 4 -13.67 -8.26 5.05
N ILE A 5 -12.60 -8.81 4.44
CA ILE A 5 -12.52 -9.07 3.00
C ILE A 5 -13.58 -10.10 2.59
N LEU A 6 -13.71 -11.21 3.32
CA LEU A 6 -14.73 -12.25 3.08
C LEU A 6 -16.16 -11.69 3.17
N LYS A 7 -16.45 -10.87 4.19
CA LYS A 7 -17.75 -10.21 4.32
C LYS A 7 -18.04 -9.33 3.11
N LYS A 8 -17.05 -8.53 2.67
CA LYS A 8 -17.19 -7.66 1.49
C LYS A 8 -17.35 -8.47 0.19
N LYS A 9 -16.60 -9.57 0.02
CA LYS A 9 -16.75 -10.52 -1.09
C LYS A 9 -18.18 -11.02 -1.18
N GLN A 10 -18.74 -11.49 -0.06
CA GLN A 10 -20.11 -12.00 -0.02
C GLN A 10 -21.14 -10.93 -0.34
N GLU A 11 -20.98 -9.72 0.20
CA GLU A 11 -21.86 -8.58 -0.09
C GLU A 11 -21.88 -8.24 -1.59
N VAL A 12 -20.70 -8.18 -2.22
CA VAL A 12 -20.56 -7.90 -3.66
C VAL A 12 -21.17 -9.01 -4.52
N ILE A 13 -21.01 -10.28 -4.13
CA ILE A 13 -21.66 -11.41 -4.83
C ILE A 13 -23.18 -11.30 -4.71
N ASN A 14 -23.71 -10.98 -3.53
CA ASN A 14 -25.15 -10.80 -3.33
C ASN A 14 -25.71 -9.66 -4.19
N LYS A 15 -25.00 -8.53 -4.29
CA LYS A 15 -25.39 -7.40 -5.16
C LYS A 15 -25.42 -7.80 -6.63
N LEU A 16 -24.40 -8.52 -7.11
CA LEU A 16 -24.37 -9.04 -8.48
C LEU A 16 -25.57 -9.93 -8.79
N GLN A 17 -25.91 -10.83 -7.85
CA GLN A 17 -27.06 -11.73 -7.99
C GLN A 17 -28.40 -10.97 -7.98
N ALA A 18 -28.48 -9.87 -7.23
CA ALA A 18 -29.64 -8.96 -7.24
C ALA A 18 -29.69 -8.05 -8.49
N GLY A 19 -28.69 -8.10 -9.37
CA GLY A 19 -28.60 -7.26 -10.56
C GLY A 19 -28.10 -5.83 -10.29
N ASP A 20 -27.70 -5.52 -9.06
CA ASP A 20 -27.05 -4.25 -8.72
C ASP A 20 -25.56 -4.32 -9.06
N VAL A 21 -25.14 -3.53 -10.03
CA VAL A 21 -23.77 -3.54 -10.60
C VAL A 21 -23.09 -2.17 -10.52
N HIS A 22 -23.64 -1.24 -9.74
CA HIS A 22 -23.15 0.14 -9.70
C HIS A 22 -21.92 0.31 -8.80
N ASP A 23 -21.71 -0.60 -7.86
CA ASP A 23 -20.60 -0.55 -6.90
C ASP A 23 -19.28 -1.09 -7.48
N TYR A 24 -18.15 -0.67 -6.91
CA TYR A 24 -16.85 -1.28 -7.20
C TYR A 24 -16.71 -2.63 -6.45
N PRO A 25 -16.14 -3.68 -7.09
CA PRO A 25 -15.56 -3.71 -8.43
C PRO A 25 -16.53 -4.14 -9.56
N LEU A 26 -17.82 -4.27 -9.27
CA LEU A 26 -18.84 -4.71 -10.24
C LEU A 26 -18.89 -3.78 -11.46
N ASN A 27 -19.00 -2.47 -11.24
CA ASN A 27 -19.09 -1.47 -12.30
C ASN A 27 -17.90 -1.48 -13.27
N LYS A 28 -16.72 -1.91 -12.80
CA LYS A 28 -15.47 -2.03 -13.56
C LYS A 28 -15.46 -3.27 -14.46
N TRP A 29 -16.05 -4.38 -14.00
CA TRP A 29 -15.96 -5.67 -14.70
C TRP A 29 -17.25 -6.15 -15.33
N PHE A 30 -18.38 -5.54 -15.00
CA PHE A 30 -19.66 -5.91 -15.59
C PHE A 30 -19.69 -5.51 -17.07
N PRO A 31 -19.84 -6.47 -18.01
CA PRO A 31 -19.75 -6.17 -19.43
C PRO A 31 -20.91 -5.30 -19.93
N LYS A 32 -20.58 -4.23 -20.67
CA LYS A 32 -21.55 -3.33 -21.33
C LYS A 32 -21.92 -3.76 -22.76
N ASN A 33 -21.67 -5.02 -23.11
CA ASN A 33 -21.90 -5.57 -24.46
C ASN A 33 -23.27 -6.24 -24.61
N SER A 34 -23.56 -6.83 -25.76
CA SER A 34 -24.82 -7.52 -26.07
C SER A 34 -24.94 -8.94 -25.49
N TRP A 35 -24.05 -9.36 -24.59
CA TRP A 35 -24.17 -10.67 -23.95
C TRP A 35 -25.46 -10.78 -23.13
N SER A 36 -26.02 -11.99 -23.09
CA SER A 36 -27.11 -12.34 -22.16
C SER A 36 -26.71 -12.02 -20.72
N THR A 37 -27.68 -11.62 -19.90
CA THR A 37 -27.48 -11.28 -18.48
C THR A 37 -26.78 -12.40 -17.70
N GLU A 38 -27.18 -13.66 -17.90
CA GLU A 38 -26.55 -14.82 -17.26
C GLU A 38 -25.04 -14.92 -17.57
N ARG A 39 -24.68 -14.75 -18.85
CA ARG A 39 -23.27 -14.75 -19.29
C ARG A 39 -22.48 -13.60 -18.66
N LYS A 40 -23.07 -12.40 -18.55
CA LYS A 40 -22.44 -11.24 -17.90
C LYS A 40 -22.20 -11.51 -16.41
N ILE A 41 -23.21 -12.04 -15.70
CA ILE A 41 -23.11 -12.41 -14.29
C ILE A 41 -21.99 -13.45 -14.10
N LYS A 42 -22.00 -14.54 -14.87
CA LYS A 42 -20.98 -15.60 -14.78
C LYS A 42 -19.56 -15.08 -15.01
N PHE A 43 -19.37 -14.20 -15.99
CA PHE A 43 -18.08 -13.57 -16.26
C PHE A 43 -17.63 -12.68 -15.10
N THR A 44 -18.54 -11.84 -14.60
CA THR A 44 -18.25 -10.87 -13.54
C THR A 44 -17.95 -11.59 -12.23
N LEU A 45 -18.69 -12.65 -11.91
CA LEU A 45 -18.43 -13.52 -10.75
C LEU A 45 -16.99 -14.04 -10.77
N LYS A 46 -16.54 -14.61 -11.89
CA LYS A 46 -15.16 -15.12 -12.02
C LYS A 46 -14.10 -14.03 -11.80
N LYS A 47 -14.38 -12.79 -12.23
CA LYS A 47 -13.48 -11.64 -12.01
C LYS A 47 -13.45 -11.25 -10.53
N ILE A 48 -14.61 -11.23 -9.88
CA ILE A 48 -14.75 -10.94 -8.45
C ILE A 48 -14.06 -11.99 -7.60
N GLU A 49 -14.27 -13.27 -7.89
CA GLU A 49 -13.60 -14.37 -7.19
C GLU A 49 -12.09 -14.20 -7.29
N LYS A 50 -11.55 -14.06 -8.51
CA LYS A 50 -10.11 -13.85 -8.72
C LYS A 50 -9.57 -12.64 -7.96
N TYR A 51 -10.31 -11.54 -7.95
CA TYR A 51 -9.91 -10.31 -7.25
C TYR A 51 -9.83 -10.54 -5.74
N TYR A 52 -10.91 -11.04 -5.13
CA TYR A 52 -10.93 -11.25 -3.68
C TYR A 52 -9.99 -12.39 -3.25
N ASP A 53 -9.76 -13.40 -4.09
CA ASP A 53 -8.78 -14.45 -3.79
C ASP A 53 -7.35 -13.87 -3.74
N ALA A 54 -7.03 -12.90 -4.61
CA ALA A 54 -5.76 -12.18 -4.55
C ALA A 54 -5.65 -11.30 -3.28
N GLU A 55 -6.71 -10.54 -2.96
CA GLU A 55 -6.76 -9.71 -1.75
C GLU A 55 -6.66 -10.55 -0.46
N LEU A 56 -7.26 -11.75 -0.45
CA LEU A 56 -7.15 -12.69 0.66
C LEU A 56 -5.72 -13.24 0.77
N ALA A 57 -5.11 -13.64 -0.34
CA ALA A 57 -3.72 -14.11 -0.36
C ALA A 57 -2.73 -13.04 0.13
N GLU A 58 -2.93 -11.79 -0.27
CA GLU A 58 -2.15 -10.65 0.20
C GLU A 58 -2.36 -10.41 1.70
N ALA A 59 -3.60 -10.44 2.18
CA ALA A 59 -3.90 -10.34 3.60
C ALA A 59 -3.30 -11.50 4.41
N ASP A 60 -3.36 -12.72 3.89
CA ASP A 60 -2.67 -13.90 4.41
C ASP A 60 -1.17 -13.67 4.56
N ALA A 61 -0.52 -13.14 3.52
CA ALA A 61 0.91 -12.85 3.53
C ALA A 61 1.27 -11.77 4.56
N ILE A 62 0.51 -10.69 4.65
CA ILE A 62 0.75 -9.59 5.61
C ILE A 62 0.54 -10.05 7.06
N GLU A 63 -0.54 -10.79 7.33
CA GLU A 63 -0.85 -11.29 8.67
C GLU A 63 0.24 -12.26 9.18
N ASN A 64 0.77 -13.10 8.29
CA ASN A 64 1.78 -14.11 8.59
C ASN A 64 3.21 -13.65 8.31
N ALA A 65 3.42 -12.40 7.92
CA ALA A 65 4.74 -11.93 7.51
C ALA A 65 5.75 -12.08 8.65
N GLU A 66 6.99 -12.42 8.33
CA GLU A 66 8.06 -12.51 9.33
C GLU A 66 8.34 -11.14 9.96
N GLU A 67 8.95 -11.15 11.14
CA GLU A 67 9.38 -9.91 11.77
C GLU A 67 10.61 -9.35 11.06
N VAL A 68 10.58 -8.04 10.77
CA VAL A 68 11.68 -7.33 10.13
C VAL A 68 12.57 -6.72 11.23
N SER A 69 13.81 -7.18 11.35
CA SER A 69 14.75 -6.60 12.32
C SER A 69 15.29 -5.24 11.86
N GLU A 70 15.52 -5.09 10.57
CA GLU A 70 16.12 -3.90 9.95
C GLU A 70 15.69 -3.76 8.48
N PHE A 71 15.57 -2.54 8.01
CA PHE A 71 15.48 -2.18 6.60
C PHE A 71 16.08 -0.81 6.34
N SER A 72 16.52 -0.56 5.10
CA SER A 72 17.06 0.74 4.69
C SER A 72 16.12 1.44 3.72
N ILE A 73 16.07 2.76 3.79
CA ILE A 73 15.32 3.62 2.86
C ILE A 73 16.34 4.57 2.24
N SER A 74 16.37 4.65 0.92
CA SER A 74 17.18 5.61 0.16
C SER A 74 16.26 6.39 -0.76
N VAL A 75 16.36 7.71 -0.74
CA VAL A 75 15.63 8.60 -1.64
C VAL A 75 16.62 9.34 -2.51
N GLU A 76 16.47 9.24 -3.82
CA GLU A 76 17.24 10.00 -4.80
C GLU A 76 16.36 11.04 -5.49
N TRP A 77 16.89 12.25 -5.67
CA TRP A 77 16.16 13.39 -6.21
C TRP A 77 16.61 13.69 -7.64
N ALA A 78 15.73 13.47 -8.61
CA ALA A 78 15.94 13.82 -10.00
C ALA A 78 15.24 15.16 -10.35
N ASN A 79 15.91 16.03 -11.10
CA ASN A 79 15.31 17.28 -11.55
C ASN A 79 14.42 17.08 -12.78
N SER A 80 13.16 17.50 -12.67
CA SER A 80 12.19 17.59 -13.76
C SER A 80 12.02 19.04 -14.20
N ARG A 81 11.97 19.26 -15.53
CA ARG A 81 11.68 20.59 -16.11
C ARG A 81 10.29 21.11 -15.74
N MET A 82 9.32 20.21 -15.55
CA MET A 82 7.92 20.56 -15.31
C MET A 82 7.59 20.63 -13.82
N TRP A 83 8.20 19.75 -13.01
CA TRP A 83 7.79 19.53 -11.63
C TRP A 83 8.87 19.83 -10.59
N GLY A 84 10.06 20.28 -11.00
CA GLY A 84 11.20 20.49 -10.11
C GLY A 84 11.77 19.18 -9.60
N ALA A 85 12.21 19.13 -8.35
CA ALA A 85 12.76 17.93 -7.73
C ALA A 85 11.69 16.83 -7.61
N ASN A 86 12.00 15.63 -8.12
CA ASN A 86 11.17 14.44 -8.06
C ASN A 86 11.96 13.31 -7.38
N PRO A 87 11.46 12.78 -6.25
CA PRO A 87 12.10 11.70 -5.55
C PRO A 87 11.83 10.35 -6.22
N ASN A 88 12.78 9.43 -6.08
CA ASN A 88 12.64 8.01 -6.29
C ASN A 88 13.15 7.30 -5.02
N ALA A 89 12.29 6.51 -4.39
CA ALA A 89 12.62 5.81 -3.16
C ALA A 89 12.93 4.34 -3.45
N THR A 90 14.01 3.87 -2.86
CA THR A 90 14.42 2.46 -2.84
C THR A 90 14.43 1.99 -1.38
N ILE A 91 13.67 0.93 -1.10
CA ILE A 91 13.67 0.29 0.22
C ILE A 91 14.26 -1.11 0.07
N ARG A 92 15.19 -1.45 0.97
CA ARG A 92 15.81 -2.79 1.01
C ARG A 92 15.50 -3.49 2.32
N VAL A 93 15.05 -4.73 2.22
CA VAL A 93 14.71 -5.61 3.34
C VAL A 93 15.43 -6.94 3.13
N GLY A 94 16.59 -7.11 3.76
CA GLY A 94 17.48 -8.23 3.46
C GLY A 94 17.96 -8.19 2.00
N TYR A 95 17.63 -9.22 1.22
CA TYR A 95 17.95 -9.29 -0.21
C TYR A 95 16.86 -8.70 -1.13
N ASP A 96 15.69 -8.38 -0.59
CA ASP A 96 14.58 -7.83 -1.35
C ASP A 96 14.77 -6.31 -1.55
N GLU A 97 14.50 -5.82 -2.76
CA GLU A 97 14.55 -4.39 -3.12
C GLU A 97 13.22 -3.94 -3.72
N PHE A 98 12.68 -2.82 -3.22
CA PHE A 98 11.41 -2.24 -3.64
C PHE A 98 11.62 -0.79 -4.08
N ILE A 99 11.11 -0.42 -5.25
CA ILE A 99 11.37 0.88 -5.88
C ILE A 99 10.05 1.59 -6.17
N SER A 100 9.92 2.85 -5.79
CA SER A 100 8.66 3.61 -5.89
C SER A 100 8.21 3.91 -7.32
N GLY A 101 9.15 3.96 -8.26
CA GLY A 101 8.95 4.51 -9.59
C GLY A 101 8.89 6.05 -9.60
N SER A 102 8.54 6.62 -10.75
CA SER A 102 8.54 8.06 -10.98
C SER A 102 7.37 8.77 -10.30
N ILE A 103 7.66 9.66 -9.35
CA ILE A 103 6.66 10.50 -8.68
C ILE A 103 6.59 11.89 -9.35
N SER A 104 5.40 12.30 -9.79
CA SER A 104 5.19 13.54 -10.58
C SER A 104 4.05 14.41 -10.05
N GLY A 105 4.04 15.69 -10.41
CA GLY A 105 3.01 16.66 -10.00
C GLY A 105 3.50 17.65 -8.94
N SER A 106 2.58 18.38 -8.32
CA SER A 106 2.85 19.37 -7.28
C SER A 106 1.70 19.46 -6.27
N GLY A 107 1.93 20.13 -5.13
CA GLY A 107 0.91 20.36 -4.10
C GLY A 107 0.81 19.29 -3.02
N TYR A 108 1.78 18.38 -2.95
CA TYR A 108 1.85 17.32 -1.93
C TYR A 108 3.30 16.96 -1.63
N ASP A 109 3.53 16.27 -0.52
CA ASP A 109 4.87 15.78 -0.19
C ASP A 109 5.27 14.57 -1.06
N LYS A 110 6.16 14.82 -2.03
CA LYS A 110 6.58 13.79 -2.98
C LYS A 110 7.45 12.72 -2.32
N GLU A 111 8.22 13.09 -1.30
CA GLU A 111 9.13 12.16 -0.62
C GLU A 111 8.33 11.05 0.07
N SER A 112 7.34 11.41 0.89
CA SER A 112 6.44 10.42 1.48
C SER A 112 5.69 9.60 0.44
N THR A 113 5.36 10.18 -0.71
CA THR A 113 4.71 9.44 -1.80
C THR A 113 5.65 8.39 -2.40
N ALA A 114 6.91 8.73 -2.62
CA ALA A 114 7.92 7.80 -3.09
C ALA A 114 8.14 6.69 -2.05
N ILE A 115 8.40 7.06 -0.79
CA ILE A 115 8.64 6.08 0.28
C ILE A 115 7.44 5.16 0.46
N ALA A 116 6.21 5.68 0.47
CA ALA A 116 5.00 4.85 0.55
C ALA A 116 4.87 3.90 -0.65
N GLY A 117 5.17 4.39 -1.87
CA GLY A 117 5.15 3.58 -3.09
C GLY A 117 6.11 2.39 -3.04
N ALA A 118 7.32 2.57 -2.50
CA ALA A 118 8.27 1.48 -2.29
C ALA A 118 7.85 0.57 -1.12
N PHE A 119 7.44 1.15 0.01
CA PHE A 119 7.08 0.43 1.23
C PHE A 119 5.91 -0.53 1.02
N ASN A 120 4.87 -0.06 0.31
CA ASN A 120 3.63 -0.82 0.15
C ASN A 120 3.77 -2.05 -0.75
N GLN A 121 4.88 -2.18 -1.48
CA GLN A 121 5.18 -3.36 -2.29
C GLN A 121 5.63 -4.56 -1.44
N SER A 122 6.04 -4.34 -0.19
CA SER A 122 6.52 -5.40 0.69
C SER A 122 5.47 -5.82 1.71
N GLU A 123 5.01 -7.07 1.65
CA GLU A 123 4.09 -7.63 2.66
C GLU A 123 4.75 -7.71 4.04
N LYS A 124 6.08 -7.92 4.09
CA LYS A 124 6.88 -7.89 5.33
C LYS A 124 6.79 -6.55 6.04
N LEU A 125 6.99 -5.46 5.29
CA LEU A 125 6.93 -4.11 5.83
C LEU A 125 5.49 -3.74 6.25
N ARG A 126 4.50 -4.08 5.44
CA ARG A 126 3.08 -3.89 5.80
C ARG A 126 2.66 -4.72 7.02
N GLY A 127 3.29 -5.88 7.22
CA GLY A 127 3.17 -6.69 8.44
C GLY A 127 3.55 -5.93 9.72
N ILE A 128 4.51 -4.99 9.65
CA ILE A 128 4.87 -4.11 10.77
C ILE A 128 3.66 -3.28 11.20
N LEU A 129 2.99 -2.65 10.24
CA LEU A 129 1.79 -1.82 10.47
C LEU A 129 0.64 -2.68 11.00
N TYR A 130 0.39 -3.84 10.39
CA TYR A 130 -0.67 -4.75 10.83
C TYR A 130 -0.50 -5.20 12.29
N LYS A 131 0.69 -5.65 12.67
CA LYS A 131 0.96 -6.17 14.01
C LYS A 131 0.92 -5.06 15.07
N ASN A 132 1.29 -3.83 14.70
CA ASN A 132 1.32 -2.69 15.62
C ASN A 132 0.11 -1.76 15.49
N ARG A 133 -0.93 -2.12 14.72
CA ARG A 133 -2.12 -1.29 14.46
C ARG A 133 -2.75 -0.65 15.69
N GLY A 134 -2.76 -1.33 16.84
CA GLY A 134 -3.29 -0.77 18.10
C GLY A 134 -2.46 0.37 18.69
N LYS A 135 -1.17 0.47 18.34
CA LYS A 135 -0.26 1.53 18.80
C LYS A 135 -0.26 2.77 17.90
N ILE A 136 -0.65 2.59 16.64
CA ILE A 136 -0.63 3.61 15.58
C ILE A 136 -2.03 4.06 15.14
N ALA A 137 -3.09 3.41 15.61
CA ALA A 137 -4.47 3.84 15.37
C ALA A 137 -4.65 5.32 15.74
N ASP A 138 -5.35 6.05 14.88
CA ASP A 138 -5.67 7.48 15.02
C ASP A 138 -4.46 8.44 15.06
N LYS A 139 -3.27 7.96 14.67
CA LYS A 139 -2.06 8.78 14.58
C LYS A 139 -1.63 9.05 13.13
N TYR A 140 -1.15 10.27 12.89
CA TYR A 140 -0.33 10.66 11.72
C TYR A 140 -0.94 10.37 10.34
N GLY A 141 -2.27 10.40 10.20
CA GLY A 141 -2.94 10.21 8.90
C GLY A 141 -2.94 8.76 8.39
N TRP A 142 -2.62 7.79 9.26
CA TRP A 142 -2.74 6.36 8.96
C TRP A 142 -4.19 5.89 9.15
N ASP A 143 -4.81 5.37 8.09
CA ASP A 143 -6.12 4.71 8.19
C ASP A 143 -5.91 3.25 8.62
N TYR A 144 -6.55 2.89 9.74
CA TYR A 144 -6.59 1.53 10.29
C TYR A 144 -7.02 0.47 9.27
N CYS A 145 -7.69 0.89 8.19
CA CYS A 145 -8.24 -0.01 7.20
C CYS A 145 -7.27 -0.46 6.10
N ASP A 146 -6.14 0.23 5.86
CA ASP A 146 -5.38 0.04 4.62
C ASP A 146 -4.02 -0.68 4.77
N TYR A 147 -3.50 -0.85 5.99
CA TYR A 147 -2.21 -1.55 6.29
C TYR A 147 -1.08 -1.15 5.34
N SER A 148 -1.13 0.08 4.90
CA SER A 148 -0.29 0.69 3.87
C SER A 148 0.01 2.11 4.33
N LEU A 149 1.10 2.68 3.84
CA LEU A 149 1.42 4.08 4.02
C LEU A 149 0.72 4.92 2.96
N SER A 150 0.20 6.07 3.38
CA SER A 150 -0.36 7.08 2.47
C SER A 150 0.73 8.05 2.04
N GLY A 151 0.84 8.31 0.74
CA GLY A 151 1.71 9.35 0.20
C GLY A 151 1.15 10.76 0.40
N GLY A 152 2.02 11.77 0.34
CA GLY A 152 1.63 13.18 0.29
C GLY A 152 1.39 13.84 1.65
N VAL A 153 1.70 13.15 2.75
CA VAL A 153 1.42 13.58 4.14
C VAL A 153 2.65 14.10 4.89
N GLY A 154 3.85 13.99 4.29
CA GLY A 154 5.13 14.30 4.93
C GLY A 154 5.84 13.03 5.40
N SER A 155 7.11 12.85 5.04
CA SER A 155 7.90 11.65 5.41
C SER A 155 8.11 11.54 6.93
N GLU A 156 8.07 12.66 7.66
CA GLU A 156 8.14 12.68 9.13
C GLU A 156 7.07 11.81 9.80
N CYS A 157 5.86 11.74 9.22
CA CYS A 157 4.79 10.89 9.71
C CYS A 157 5.21 9.41 9.74
N PHE A 158 5.99 8.96 8.76
CA PHE A 158 6.46 7.58 8.69
C PHE A 158 7.47 7.27 9.78
N TRP A 159 8.37 8.20 10.08
CA TRP A 159 9.35 8.04 11.15
C TRP A 159 8.66 7.84 12.50
N ARG A 160 7.66 8.68 12.80
CA ARG A 160 6.87 8.58 14.04
C ARG A 160 6.02 7.30 14.10
N ILE A 161 5.52 6.81 12.96
CA ILE A 161 4.83 5.53 12.85
C ILE A 161 5.80 4.39 13.20
N PHE A 162 6.99 4.34 12.59
CA PHE A 162 7.99 3.31 12.86
C PHE A 162 8.45 3.33 14.32
N GLU A 163 8.68 4.52 14.89
CA GLU A 163 8.99 4.68 16.31
C GLU A 163 7.89 4.15 17.22
N SER A 164 6.62 4.43 16.91
CA SER A 164 5.46 3.89 17.62
C SER A 164 5.34 2.37 17.50
N CYS A 165 5.83 1.81 16.39
CA CYS A 165 5.94 0.36 16.18
C CYS A 165 7.12 -0.29 16.92
N GLY A 166 7.96 0.48 17.62
CA GLY A 166 9.11 -0.02 18.37
C GLY A 166 10.42 -0.05 17.59
N TYR A 167 10.52 0.72 16.49
CA TYR A 167 11.74 0.86 15.72
C TYR A 167 12.47 2.16 16.09
N GLU A 168 13.75 2.21 15.78
CA GLU A 168 14.59 3.40 15.74
C GLU A 168 14.84 3.75 14.28
N VAL A 169 14.70 5.04 13.94
CA VAL A 169 14.97 5.56 12.60
C VAL A 169 16.23 6.42 12.68
N LYS A 170 17.30 6.01 11.99
CA LYS A 170 18.55 6.77 11.89
C LYS A 170 18.68 7.36 10.51
N HIS A 171 18.81 8.68 10.43
CA HIS A 171 19.25 9.36 9.22
C HIS A 171 20.76 9.19 9.09
N VAL A 172 21.21 8.39 8.12
CA VAL A 172 22.61 7.93 8.02
C VAL A 172 23.42 8.69 6.99
N ALA A 173 22.78 9.26 5.98
CA ALA A 173 23.46 10.07 4.98
C ALA A 173 22.48 11.05 4.31
N SER A 174 23.00 12.22 3.95
CA SER A 174 22.29 13.22 3.16
C SER A 174 23.28 13.91 2.22
N GLY A 175 22.80 14.30 1.05
CA GLY A 175 23.55 15.06 0.07
C GLY A 175 22.63 15.96 -0.74
N LYS A 176 23.18 16.57 -1.79
CA LYS A 176 22.42 17.54 -2.61
C LYS A 176 21.17 16.95 -3.28
N THR A 177 21.20 15.66 -3.55
CA THR A 177 20.16 14.96 -4.33
C THR A 177 19.91 13.56 -3.78
N TYR A 178 20.27 13.29 -2.52
CA TYR A 178 19.99 12.00 -1.92
C TYR A 178 19.85 12.11 -0.40
N ASP A 179 19.01 11.26 0.18
CA ASP A 179 18.86 11.08 1.62
C ASP A 179 18.69 9.59 1.91
N ALA A 180 19.25 9.12 3.03
CA ALA A 180 19.24 7.71 3.39
C ALA A 180 19.01 7.50 4.89
N TRP A 181 18.15 6.53 5.19
CA TRP A 181 17.78 6.13 6.55
C TRP A 181 17.95 4.64 6.76
N ILE A 182 18.28 4.26 7.99
CA ILE A 182 18.21 2.88 8.48
C ILE A 182 17.13 2.82 9.55
N VAL A 183 16.21 1.88 9.40
CA VAL A 183 15.14 1.61 10.38
C VAL A 183 15.42 0.25 10.99
N SER A 184 15.63 0.20 12.30
CA SER A 184 16.00 -1.01 13.03
C SER A 184 15.17 -1.18 14.29
N LYS A 185 14.90 -2.41 14.71
CA LYS A 185 14.14 -2.69 15.92
C LYS A 185 14.92 -2.24 17.16
N LYS A 186 14.24 -1.61 18.12
CA LYS A 186 14.82 -1.22 19.43
C LYS A 186 15.06 -2.42 20.34
#